data_AF-A0AAV2EVH4-F1
#
_entry.id   AF-A0AAV2EVH4-F1
#
_cell.length_a   1.000
_cell.length_b   1.000
_cell.length_c   1.000
_cell.angle_alpha   90.00
_cell.angle_beta   90.00
_cell.angle_gamma   90.00
#
_symmetry.space_group_name_H-M   'P 1'
#
loop_
_entity.id
_entity.type
_entity.pdbx_description
1 polymer ?
#
loop_
_entity_poly.entity_id
_entity_poly.type
_entity_poly.pdbx_seq_one_letter_code
_entity_poly.pdbx_strand_id
1 'polypeptide(L)'
;MNLKPIPQQSRQERTGGSISRLECYKCHGKGQKSFQCPNLKALILRDGEYYLEDEEKEKGDEEEVTDEEVDENIEMEPQGRNLLINRRALIVEAVFEMQ
;
A
#
# COMPACT_ATOMS: atom_id res chain seq x y z
N MET A 1 29.58 -9.14 15.41
CA MET A 1 28.88 -8.36 14.35
C MET A 1 28.05 -7.32 15.06
N ASN A 2 28.50 -6.06 15.11
CA ASN A 2 27.76 -5.00 15.79
C ASN A 2 26.89 -4.27 14.77
N LEU A 3 25.60 -4.56 14.77
CA LEU A 3 24.61 -3.78 14.04
C LEU A 3 24.52 -2.40 14.67
N LYS A 4 24.86 -1.36 13.91
CA LYS A 4 24.62 0.03 14.33
C LYS A 4 23.11 0.30 14.23
N PRO A 5 22.51 0.98 15.21
CA PRO A 5 21.10 1.32 15.15
C PRO A 5 20.81 2.21 13.94
N ILE A 6 19.70 1.91 13.26
CA ILE A 6 19.19 2.71 12.15
C ILE A 6 18.85 4.11 12.71
N PRO A 7 19.38 5.20 12.14
CA PRO A 7 19.00 6.54 12.57
C PRO A 7 17.49 6.69 12.36
N GLN A 8 16.74 6.87 13.45
CA GLN A 8 15.36 7.30 13.39
C GLN A 8 15.35 8.73 12.86
N GLN A 9 15.42 8.88 11.54
CA GLN A 9 15.14 10.16 10.91
C GLN A 9 13.71 10.51 11.31
N SER A 10 13.58 11.50 12.18
CA SER A 10 12.31 12.06 12.62
C SER A 10 11.44 12.24 11.38
N ARG A 11 10.30 11.54 11.35
CA ARG A 11 9.28 11.69 10.31
C ARG A 11 8.89 13.16 10.28
N GLN A 12 9.52 13.95 9.41
CA GLN A 12 9.17 15.36 9.26
C GLN A 12 7.72 15.39 8.80
N GLU A 13 6.83 15.80 9.69
CA GLU A 13 5.45 16.15 9.39
C GLU A 13 5.46 17.41 8.52
N ARG A 14 5.80 17.25 7.24
CA ARG A 14 5.50 18.27 6.25
C ARG A 14 4.01 18.22 5.97
N THR A 15 3.22 18.83 6.84
CA THR A 15 1.80 19.11 6.56
C THR A 15 1.53 20.59 6.70
N GLY A 16 2.32 21.40 6.01
CA GLY A 16 1.99 22.80 5.71
C GLY A 16 1.13 22.95 4.44
N GLY A 17 0.65 21.85 3.87
CA GLY A 17 -0.29 21.84 2.74
C GLY A 17 -1.70 21.54 3.24
N SER A 18 -2.67 22.30 2.74
CA SER A 18 -4.09 22.21 3.11
C SER A 18 -4.64 20.79 2.96
N ILE A 19 -4.71 20.02 4.06
CA ILE A 19 -5.24 18.65 4.09
C ILE A 19 -6.73 18.63 3.65
N SER A 20 -7.43 19.77 3.76
CA SER A 20 -8.83 19.92 3.37
C SER A 20 -9.17 19.55 1.91
N ARG A 21 -8.20 19.60 0.99
CA ARG A 21 -8.41 19.18 -0.42
C ARG A 21 -8.05 17.71 -0.68
N LEU A 22 -7.44 17.04 0.28
CA LEU A 22 -7.09 15.62 0.17
C LEU A 22 -8.35 14.77 0.35
N GLU A 23 -8.62 13.90 -0.61
CA GLU A 23 -9.67 12.89 -0.54
C GLU A 23 -9.09 11.57 -0.01
N CYS A 24 -9.79 10.96 0.95
CA CYS A 24 -9.45 9.66 1.48
C CYS A 24 -9.91 8.57 0.51
N TYR A 25 -8.99 7.80 -0.07
CA TYR A 25 -9.34 6.67 -0.94
C TYR A 25 -10.26 5.60 -0.30
N LYS A 26 -10.28 5.49 1.04
CA LYS A 26 -11.10 4.47 1.73
C LYS A 26 -12.57 4.85 1.85
N CYS A 27 -12.86 6.12 2.12
CA CYS A 27 -14.23 6.59 2.40
C CYS A 27 -14.68 7.76 1.52
N HIS A 28 -13.83 8.20 0.59
CA HIS A 28 -14.03 9.38 -0.26
C HIS A 28 -14.26 10.71 0.51
N GLY A 29 -14.07 10.72 1.83
CA GLY A 29 -14.15 11.92 2.66
C GLY A 29 -12.93 12.83 2.49
N LYS A 30 -13.11 14.15 2.67
CA LYS A 30 -12.03 15.14 2.57
C LYS A 30 -11.40 15.44 3.93
N GLY A 31 -10.14 15.87 3.94
CA GLY A 31 -9.50 16.38 5.17
C GLY A 31 -8.72 15.35 5.98
N GLN A 32 -8.58 14.11 5.51
CA GLN A 32 -7.82 13.06 6.19
C GLN A 32 -7.06 12.17 5.22
N LYS A 33 -5.92 11.62 5.68
CA LYS A 33 -5.17 10.61 4.93
C LYS A 33 -5.82 9.24 5.14
N SER A 34 -5.68 8.32 4.18
CA SER A 34 -6.31 6.99 4.28
C SER A 34 -5.91 6.17 5.50
N PHE A 35 -4.70 6.37 6.04
CA PHE A 35 -4.27 5.70 7.29
C PHE A 35 -4.81 6.36 8.57
N GLN A 36 -5.41 7.55 8.46
CA GLN A 36 -6.12 8.26 9.52
C GLN A 36 -7.64 8.17 9.33
N CYS A 37 -8.10 7.35 8.37
CA CYS A 37 -9.52 7.18 8.12
C CYS A 37 -10.15 6.56 9.38
N PRO A 38 -11.23 7.14 9.94
CA PRO A 38 -11.94 6.51 11.05
C PRO A 38 -12.54 5.15 10.65
N ASN A 39 -12.87 4.96 9.36
CA ASN A 39 -13.35 3.69 8.82
C ASN A 39 -12.22 2.68 8.54
N LEU A 40 -11.05 2.84 9.18
CA LEU A 40 -9.95 1.91 9.03
C LEU A 40 -10.23 0.67 9.88
N LYS A 41 -10.68 -0.41 9.24
CA LYS A 41 -10.77 -1.73 9.90
C LYS A 41 -9.39 -2.17 10.36
N ALA A 42 -9.23 -2.42 11.65
CA ALA A 42 -8.00 -3.01 12.18
C ALA A 42 -7.98 -4.52 11.86
N LEU A 43 -6.81 -5.01 11.45
CA LEU A 43 -6.54 -6.45 11.40
C LEU A 43 -5.97 -6.86 12.76
N ILE A 44 -6.72 -7.67 13.51
CA ILE A 44 -6.26 -8.26 14.77
C ILE A 44 -5.59 -9.60 14.46
N LEU A 45 -4.37 -9.81 14.95
CA LEU A 45 -3.75 -11.13 14.97
C LEU A 45 -4.07 -11.82 16.30
N ARG A 46 -4.84 -12.92 16.27
CA ARG A 46 -5.16 -13.74 17.45
C ARG A 46 -4.96 -15.21 17.10
N ASP A 47 -4.33 -15.96 18.01
CA ASP A 47 -4.11 -17.41 17.86
C ASP A 47 -3.45 -17.84 16.54
N GLY A 48 -2.64 -16.95 15.93
CA GLY A 48 -1.96 -17.19 14.66
C GLY A 48 -2.79 -16.86 13.41
N GLU A 49 -4.02 -16.38 13.58
CA GLU A 49 -4.96 -16.03 12.51
C GLU A 49 -5.30 -14.53 12.53
N TYR A 50 -5.53 -13.95 11.34
CA TYR A 50 -5.94 -12.56 11.20
C TYR A 50 -7.47 -12.44 11.19
N TYR A 51 -7.99 -11.58 12.05
CA TYR A 51 -9.39 -11.20 12.15
C TYR A 51 -9.57 -9.75 11.75
N LEU A 52 -10.63 -9.43 11.02
CA LEU A 52 -11.04 -8.04 10.81
C LEU A 52 -11.87 -7.61 12.03
N GLU A 53 -11.60 -6.42 12.58
CA GLU A 53 -12.55 -5.79 13.50
C GLU A 53 -13.83 -5.46 12.72
N ASP A 54 -14.84 -6.31 12.91
CA ASP A 54 -16.17 -6.13 12.37
C ASP A 54 -16.91 -5.06 13.19
N GLU A 55 -16.97 -3.84 12.67
CA GLU A 55 -18.08 -2.93 12.97
C GLU A 55 -19.28 -3.36 12.11
N GLU A 56 -20.46 -3.38 12.73
CA GLU A 56 -21.72 -3.91 12.21
C GLU A 56 -21.92 -3.63 10.71
N LYS A 57 -22.30 -4.69 9.97
CA LYS A 57 -22.65 -4.62 8.55
C LYS A 57 -23.69 -3.51 8.32
N GLU A 58 -23.28 -2.35 7.83
CA GLU A 58 -24.18 -1.52 7.07
C GLU A 58 -24.49 -2.29 5.79
N LYS A 59 -25.77 -2.66 5.60
CA LYS A 59 -26.27 -3.32 4.39
C LYS A 59 -26.02 -2.41 3.18
N GLY A 60 -24.90 -2.64 2.50
CA GLY A 60 -24.61 -2.07 1.18
C GLY A 60 -24.34 -3.22 0.23
N ASP A 61 -25.40 -3.62 -0.48
CA ASP A 61 -25.41 -4.38 -1.74
C ASP A 61 -24.40 -5.53 -1.81
N GLU A 62 -24.79 -6.65 -1.19
CA GLU A 62 -24.31 -7.96 -1.58
C GLU A 62 -24.84 -8.22 -3.00
N GLU A 63 -24.09 -7.82 -4.03
CA GLU A 63 -24.30 -8.38 -5.37
C GLU A 63 -24.11 -9.89 -5.24
N GLU A 64 -25.21 -10.61 -5.37
CA GLU A 64 -25.27 -12.05 -5.52
C GLU A 64 -24.31 -12.41 -6.66
N VAL A 65 -23.14 -12.95 -6.31
CA VAL A 65 -22.24 -13.55 -7.30
C VAL A 65 -22.95 -14.83 -7.74
N THR A 66 -23.78 -14.71 -8.78
CA THR A 66 -24.28 -15.88 -9.49
C THR A 66 -23.07 -16.60 -10.05
N ASP A 67 -22.94 -17.90 -9.78
CA ASP A 67 -21.96 -18.79 -10.40
C ASP A 67 -22.21 -18.83 -11.92
N GLU A 68 -21.77 -17.79 -12.63
CA GLU A 68 -21.65 -17.83 -14.08
C GLU A 68 -20.35 -18.56 -14.40
N GLU A 69 -20.48 -19.66 -15.15
CA GLU A 69 -19.37 -20.51 -15.57
C GLU A 69 -18.25 -19.65 -16.17
N VAL A 70 -17.12 -19.59 -15.47
CA VAL A 70 -15.93 -18.85 -15.89
C VAL A 70 -15.39 -19.53 -17.15
N ASP A 71 -15.58 -18.91 -18.31
CA ASP A 71 -14.92 -19.32 -19.55
C ASP A 71 -13.40 -19.22 -19.34
N GLU A 72 -12.74 -20.38 -19.33
CA GLU A 72 -11.30 -20.53 -19.11
C GLU A 72 -10.44 -19.90 -20.23
N ASN A 73 -11.07 -19.36 -21.30
CA ASN A 73 -10.40 -18.70 -22.42
C ASN A 73 -10.43 -17.16 -22.38
N ILE A 74 -10.39 -16.56 -21.19
CA ILE A 74 -10.09 -15.12 -21.09
C ILE A 74 -8.59 -14.94 -21.38
N GLU A 75 -8.25 -14.66 -22.64
CA GLU A 75 -6.96 -14.07 -23.00
C GLU A 75 -6.86 -12.68 -22.35
N MET A 76 -6.29 -12.64 -21.15
CA MET A 76 -5.99 -11.38 -20.47
C MET A 76 -4.90 -10.65 -21.24
N GLU A 77 -5.27 -9.59 -21.96
CA GLU A 77 -4.28 -8.65 -22.49
C GLU A 77 -3.43 -8.12 -21.34
N PRO A 78 -2.09 -8.11 -21.46
CA PRO A 78 -1.23 -7.56 -20.42
C PRO A 78 -1.56 -6.08 -20.29
N GLN A 79 -2.30 -5.73 -19.23
CA GLN A 79 -2.54 -4.34 -18.86
C GLN A 79 -1.18 -3.73 -18.56
N GLY A 80 -0.58 -3.11 -19.58
CA GLY A 80 0.74 -2.51 -19.59
C GLY A 80 0.79 -1.32 -18.65
N ARG A 81 0.77 -1.59 -17.34
CA ARG A 81 1.05 -0.59 -16.32
C ARG A 81 2.55 -0.42 -16.30
N ASN A 82 3.00 0.76 -16.69
CA ASN A 82 4.41 1.14 -16.66
C ASN A 82 4.96 0.94 -15.24
N LEU A 83 5.70 -0.14 -15.01
CA LEU A 83 6.36 -0.41 -13.75
C LEU A 83 7.52 0.58 -13.62
N LEU A 84 7.43 1.50 -12.66
CA LEU A 84 8.52 2.41 -12.31
C LEU A 84 9.60 1.63 -11.55
N ILE A 85 10.61 1.14 -12.27
CA ILE A 85 11.75 0.43 -11.69
C ILE A 85 12.88 1.42 -11.38
N ASN A 86 13.24 1.56 -10.11
CA ASN A 86 14.45 2.29 -9.72
C ASN A 86 15.69 1.39 -9.87
N ARG A 87 16.46 1.59 -10.94
CA ARG A 87 17.79 0.95 -11.08
C ARG A 87 18.81 1.71 -10.26
N ARG A 88 19.38 1.07 -9.23
CA ARG A 88 20.55 1.59 -8.51
C ARG A 88 21.81 1.21 -9.29
N ALA A 89 22.52 2.21 -9.81
CA ALA A 89 23.85 2.01 -10.38
C ALA A 89 24.87 1.91 -9.25
N LEU A 90 25.58 0.79 -9.16
CA LEU A 90 26.78 0.68 -8.34
C LEU A 90 27.94 1.18 -9.19
N ILE A 91 28.51 2.32 -8.81
CA ILE A 91 29.76 2.80 -9.41
C ILE A 91 30.87 1.97 -8.78
N VAL A 92 31.43 1.03 -9.54
CA VAL A 92 32.67 0.35 -9.19
C VAL A 92 33.79 1.16 -9.84
N GLU A 93 34.50 1.95 -9.06
CA GLU A 93 35.75 2.54 -9.52
C GLU A 93 36.78 1.40 -9.64
N ALA A 94 37.03 0.97 -10.87
CA ALA A 94 38.17 0.11 -11.17
C ALA A 94 39.43 0.94 -10.98
N VAL A 95 40.11 0.76 -9.84
CA VAL A 95 41.46 1.28 -9.64
C VAL A 95 42.37 0.45 -10.55
N PHE A 96 42.70 1.01 -11.70
CA PHE A 96 43.64 0.41 -12.64
C PHE A 96 45.05 0.63 -12.08
N GLU A 97 45.58 -0.34 -11.34
CA GLU A 97 47.00 -0.34 -10.98
C GLU A 97 47.83 -0.67 -12.24
N MET A 98 48.47 0.36 -12.80
CA MET A 98 49.62 0.18 -13.69
C MET A 98 50.89 0.13 -12.84
N GLN A 99 51.52 -1.05 -12.78
CA GLN A 99 52.96 -1.21 -12.53
C GLN A 99 53.55 -2.10 -13.61
#